data_AF-A0A2B6RBV3-F1
#
_entry.id   AF-A0A2B6RBV3-F1
#
_cell.length_a   1.000
_cell.length_b   1.000
_cell.length_c   1.000
_cell.angle_alpha   90.00
_cell.angle_beta   90.00
_cell.angle_gamma   90.00
#
_symmetry.space_group_name_H-M   'P 1'
#
loop_
_entity.id
_entity.type
_entity.pdbx_description
1 polymer ?
#
loop_
_entity_poly.entity_id
_entity_poly.type
_entity_poly.pdbx_seq_one_letter_code
_entity_poly.pdbx_strand_id
1 'polypeptide(L)'
;MENRPWYLQSKFLYTICLILPLIGYIIVLSNKKKFTHEEWLPFLLVATIMTAFWLLKFLPTNMFFIGIVVTIIIIYIVIKN
;
A
#
# COMPACT_ATOMS: atom_id res chain seq x y z
N MET A 1 5.24 21.80 5.97
CA MET A 1 4.32 20.63 5.92
C MET A 1 2.84 21.04 6.04
N GLU A 2 2.47 22.31 5.83
CA GLU A 2 1.23 22.86 6.44
C GLU A 2 -0.02 22.94 5.54
N ASN A 3 0.08 22.68 4.24
CA ASN A 3 -1.10 22.75 3.33
C ASN A 3 -1.38 21.42 2.60
N ARG A 4 -1.05 20.27 3.22
CA ARG A 4 -1.39 18.96 2.65
C ARG A 4 -2.75 18.50 3.19
N PRO A 5 -3.66 17.99 2.33
CA PRO A 5 -4.90 17.37 2.77
C PRO A 5 -4.66 16.35 3.89
N TRP A 6 -5.61 16.22 4.81
CA TRP A 6 -5.49 15.34 5.98
C TRP A 6 -5.10 13.89 5.61
N TYR A 7 -5.60 13.40 4.48
CA TYR A 7 -5.34 12.04 3.97
C TYR A 7 -3.91 11.83 3.40
N LEU A 8 -3.14 12.91 3.20
CA LEU A 8 -1.74 12.88 2.77
C LEU A 8 -0.77 13.21 3.90
N GLN A 9 -1.26 13.38 5.13
CA GLN A 9 -0.39 13.59 6.28
C GLN A 9 0.35 12.31 6.64
N SER A 10 1.63 12.45 6.99
CA SER A 10 2.50 11.30 7.28
C SER A 10 1.95 10.40 8.39
N LYS A 11 1.37 10.99 9.45
CA LYS A 11 0.75 10.21 10.54
C LYS A 11 -0.40 9.35 10.02
N PHE A 12 -1.31 9.93 9.24
CA PHE A 12 -2.44 9.21 8.67
C PHE A 12 -1.98 8.11 7.71
N LEU A 13 -1.01 8.42 6.83
CA LEU A 13 -0.47 7.46 5.87
C LEU A 13 0.21 6.27 6.57
N TYR A 14 1.02 6.51 7.62
CA TYR A 14 1.59 5.41 8.38
C TYR A 14 0.52 4.57 9.08
N THR A 15 -0.50 5.20 9.68
CA THR A 15 -1.61 4.48 10.31
C THR A 15 -2.36 3.60 9.31
N ILE A 16 -2.72 4.13 8.14
CA ILE A 16 -3.45 3.34 7.13
C ILE A 16 -2.56 2.26 6.52
N CYS A 17 -1.26 2.52 6.28
CA CYS A 17 -0.31 1.50 5.82
C CYS A 17 -0.09 0.37 6.83
N LEU A 18 -0.27 0.61 8.13
CA LEU A 18 -0.19 -0.41 9.18
C LEU A 18 -1.47 -1.23 9.32
N ILE A 19 -2.63 -0.57 9.33
CA ILE A 19 -3.92 -1.23 9.59
C ILE A 19 -4.48 -1.86 8.31
N LEU A 20 -4.49 -1.13 7.19
CA LEU A 20 -5.02 -1.59 5.91
C LEU A 20 -3.96 -1.38 4.82
N PRO A 21 -2.92 -2.23 4.78
CA PRO A 21 -1.73 -1.98 3.97
C PRO A 21 -2.03 -1.86 2.47
N LEU A 22 -2.98 -2.63 1.92
CA LEU A 22 -3.41 -2.51 0.52
C LEU A 22 -4.05 -1.14 0.22
N ILE A 23 -4.85 -0.61 1.13
CA ILE A 23 -5.48 0.72 0.98
C ILE A 23 -4.41 1.81 1.05
N GLY A 24 -3.48 1.70 2.01
CA GLY A 24 -2.34 2.60 2.10
C GLY A 24 -1.49 2.61 0.82
N TYR A 25 -1.24 1.43 0.24
CA TYR A 25 -0.51 1.28 -1.01
C TYR A 25 -1.18 2.03 -2.17
N ILE A 26 -2.50 1.89 -2.32
CA ILE A 26 -3.29 2.59 -3.35
C ILE A 26 -3.22 4.10 -3.13
N ILE A 27 -3.43 4.59 -1.89
CA ILE A 27 -3.41 6.03 -1.60
C ILE A 27 -2.05 6.65 -1.96
N VAL A 28 -0.95 5.99 -1.59
CA VAL A 28 0.41 6.48 -1.87
C VAL A 28 0.69 6.47 -3.38
N LEU A 29 0.35 5.40 -4.11
CA LEU A 29 0.58 5.32 -5.55
C LEU A 29 -0.27 6.32 -6.36
N SER A 30 -1.56 6.41 -6.06
CA SER A 30 -2.47 7.35 -6.74
C SER A 30 -2.08 8.80 -6.50
N ASN A 31 -1.42 9.11 -5.38
CA ASN A 31 -0.97 10.46 -5.03
C ASN A 31 0.55 10.65 -5.18
N LYS A 32 1.30 9.73 -5.81
CA LYS A 32 2.77 9.79 -5.90
C LYS A 32 3.32 11.11 -6.45
N LYS A 33 2.58 11.75 -7.37
CA LYS A 33 2.93 13.05 -7.97
C LYS A 33 2.90 14.22 -6.97
N LYS A 34 2.26 14.03 -5.81
CA LYS A 34 2.13 15.03 -4.74
C LYS A 34 3.20 14.87 -3.65
N PHE A 35 4.09 13.87 -3.78
CA PHE A 35 5.18 13.58 -2.85
C PHE A 35 6.53 13.67 -3.57
N THR A 36 7.58 14.01 -2.82
CA THR A 36 8.95 13.78 -3.31
C THR A 36 9.27 12.28 -3.26
N HIS A 37 10.28 11.84 -4.02
CA HIS A 37 10.68 10.44 -4.04
C HIS A 37 11.03 9.90 -2.65
N GLU A 38 11.74 10.71 -1.88
CA GLU A 38 12.16 10.40 -0.51
C GLU A 38 10.98 10.31 0.47
N GLU A 39 9.87 11.00 0.19
CA GLU A 39 8.67 10.95 1.02
C GLU A 39 7.81 9.71 0.74
N TRP A 40 7.56 9.36 -0.53
CA TRP A 40 6.62 8.26 -0.84
C TRP A 40 7.25 6.87 -0.71
N LEU A 41 8.54 6.72 -0.95
CA LEU A 41 9.26 5.44 -0.88
C LEU A 41 9.10 4.74 0.49
N PRO A 42 9.32 5.41 1.64
CA PRO A 42 9.18 4.76 2.95
C PRO A 42 7.73 4.34 3.24
N PHE A 43 6.72 5.13 2.85
CA PHE A 43 5.32 4.72 3.02
C PHE A 43 5.00 3.45 2.21
N LEU A 44 5.53 3.37 0.99
CA LEU A 44 5.35 2.22 0.11
C LEU A 44 6.04 0.96 0.67
N LEU A 45 7.24 1.12 1.23
CA LEU A 45 7.96 0.05 1.92
C LEU A 45 7.17 -0.48 3.12
N VAL A 46 6.67 0.42 3.99
CA VAL A 46 5.88 0.01 5.16
C VAL A 46 4.60 -0.71 4.72
N ALA A 47 3.88 -0.19 3.72
CA ALA A 47 2.70 -0.85 3.18
C ALA A 47 3.01 -2.24 2.59
N THR A 48 4.15 -2.40 1.90
CA THR A 48 4.58 -3.68 1.33
C THR A 48 4.89 -4.71 2.41
N ILE A 49 5.69 -4.32 3.41
CA ILE A 49 6.06 -5.20 4.53
C ILE A 49 4.81 -5.62 5.31
N MET A 50 3.91 -4.67 5.60
CA MET A 50 2.64 -4.98 6.28
C MET A 50 1.70 -5.83 5.45
N THR A 51 1.66 -5.64 4.12
CA THR A 51 0.91 -6.53 3.22
C THR A 51 1.45 -7.95 3.33
N ALA A 52 2.78 -8.14 3.33
CA ALA A 52 3.38 -9.46 3.48
C ALA A 52 3.02 -10.11 4.83
N PHE A 53 3.08 -9.36 5.93
CA PHE A 53 2.65 -9.85 7.25
C PHE A 53 1.16 -10.19 7.29
N TRP A 54 0.31 -9.37 6.67
CA TRP A 54 -1.12 -9.65 6.56
C TRP A 54 -1.38 -10.91 5.74
N LEU A 55 -0.68 -11.08 4.62
CA LEU A 55 -0.78 -12.30 3.80
C LEU A 55 -0.38 -13.53 4.62
N LEU A 56 0.74 -13.47 5.34
CA LEU A 56 1.21 -14.56 6.20
C LEU A 56 0.24 -14.89 7.33
N LYS A 57 -0.37 -13.88 7.95
CA LYS A 57 -1.21 -14.06 9.14
C LYS A 57 -2.67 -14.37 8.82
N PHE A 58 -3.23 -13.75 7.77
CA PHE A 58 -4.66 -13.77 7.49
C PHE A 58 -5.06 -14.57 6.26
N LEU A 59 -4.14 -15.01 5.38
CA LEU A 59 -4.55 -15.95 4.33
C LEU A 59 -4.57 -17.37 4.90
N PRO A 60 -5.76 -18.01 4.98
CA PRO A 60 -5.81 -19.45 5.23
C PRO A 60 -5.07 -20.16 4.10
N THR A 61 -4.33 -21.23 4.43
CA THR A 61 -3.45 -21.96 3.50
C THR A 61 -4.13 -22.31 2.18
N ASN A 62 -5.44 -22.57 2.23
CA ASN A 62 -6.27 -22.95 1.09
C ASN A 62 -6.55 -21.78 0.12
N MET A 63 -6.49 -20.54 0.60
CA MET A 63 -6.73 -19.32 -0.18
C MET A 63 -5.44 -18.57 -0.52
N PHE A 64 -4.27 -19.05 -0.04
CA PHE A 64 -2.98 -18.41 -0.28
C PHE A 64 -2.68 -18.24 -1.77
N PHE A 65 -2.94 -19.29 -2.55
CA PHE A 65 -2.79 -19.29 -4.00
C PHE A 65 -3.71 -18.27 -4.70
N ILE A 66 -4.97 -18.18 -4.26
CA ILE A 66 -5.95 -17.22 -4.81
C ILE A 66 -5.49 -15.79 -4.52
N GLY A 67 -4.99 -15.50 -3.32
CA GLY A 67 -4.47 -14.18 -2.95
C GLY A 67 -3.24 -13.76 -3.78
N ILE A 68 -2.35 -14.69 -4.09
CA ILE A 68 -1.19 -14.43 -4.98
C ILE A 68 -1.67 -14.11 -6.40
N VAL A 69 -2.61 -14.88 -6.95
CA VAL A 69 -3.13 -14.65 -8.30
C VAL A 69 -3.80 -13.28 -8.40
N VAL A 70 -4.61 -12.89 -7.41
CA VAL A 70 -5.26 -11.58 -7.38
C VAL A 70 -4.24 -10.44 -7.30
N THR A 71 -3.21 -10.56 -6.46
CA THR A 71 -2.17 -9.51 -6.36
C THR A 71 -1.37 -9.35 -7.66
N ILE A 72 -1.03 -10.46 -8.34
CA ILE A 72 -0.39 -10.41 -9.67
C ILE A 72 -1.28 -9.71 -10.70
N ILE A 73 -2.58 -10.02 -10.72
CA ILE A 73 -3.54 -9.38 -11.64
C ILE A 73 -3.64 -7.87 -11.37
N ILE A 74 -3.73 -7.47 -10.09
CA ILE A 74 -3.76 -6.05 -9.72
C ILE A 74 -2.48 -5.34 -10.17
N ILE A 75 -1.31 -5.93 -9.92
CA ILE A 75 -0.03 -5.36 -10.35
C ILE A 75 0.02 -5.21 -11.87
N TYR A 76 -0.41 -6.24 -12.62
CA TYR A 76 -0.47 -6.19 -14.08
C TYR A 76 -1.36 -5.04 -14.59
N ILE A 77 -2.55 -4.88 -14.00
CA ILE A 77 -3.47 -3.80 -14.35
C ILE A 77 -2.87 -2.42 -14.04
N VAL A 78 -2.23 -2.27 -12.88
CA VAL A 78 -1.58 -1.01 -12.45
C VAL A 78 -0.36 -0.66 -13.29
N ILE A 79 0.41 -1.65 -13.79
CA ILE A 79 1.56 -1.40 -14.67
C ILE A 79 1.10 -1.02 -16.08
N LYS A 80 0.00 -1.60 -16.55
CA LYS A 80 -0.54 -1.35 -17.90
C LYS A 80 -1.22 0.02 -18.04
N ASN A 81 -1.67 0.62 -16.94
CA ASN A 81 -2.47 1.86 -16.90
C ASN A 81 -1.68 3.05 -16.34
#